data_AF-A0A8T6IIQ5-F1
#
_entry.id   AF-A0A8T6IIQ5-F1
#
_cell.length_a   1.000
_cell.length_b   1.000
_cell.length_c   1.000
_cell.angle_alpha   90.00
_cell.angle_beta   90.00
_cell.angle_gamma   90.00
#
_symmetry.space_group_name_H-M   'P 1'
#
loop_
_entity.id
_entity.type
_entity.pdbx_description
1 polymer ?
#
loop_
_entity_poly.entity_id
_entity_poly.type
_entity_poly.pdbx_seq_one_letter_code
_entity_poly.pdbx_strand_id
1 'polypeptide(L)'
;MDEFMSIAIEEAYATKAEGGSPFGAALVRKGEVIGRGRNLMIQNNDPLSHGEMEAIKAAGLQETYADTVLYTTAFPCLMCAGAIVRYQIPKVIIGASWEHSAPSREFMQSHGIELVEWRLDECYRIVESS
;
A
#
# COMPACT_ATOMS: atom_id res chain seq x y z
N MET A 1 13.03 7.99 -9.72
CA MET A 1 12.06 7.18 -8.98
C MET A 1 10.70 7.44 -9.58
N ASP A 2 9.84 6.43 -9.67
CA ASP A 2 8.46 6.60 -10.14
C ASP A 2 7.72 7.61 -9.24
N GLU A 3 6.90 8.48 -9.83
CA GLU A 3 6.25 9.58 -9.12
C GLU A 3 5.23 9.08 -8.08
N PHE A 4 4.53 7.98 -8.35
CA PHE A 4 3.49 7.44 -7.47
C PHE A 4 4.09 6.69 -6.28
N MET A 5 5.17 5.94 -6.51
CA MET A 5 5.93 5.35 -5.40
C MET A 5 6.59 6.42 -4.52
N SER A 6 7.00 7.54 -5.10
CA SER A 6 7.54 8.67 -4.31
C SER A 6 6.48 9.21 -3.34
N ILE A 7 5.21 9.31 -3.76
CA ILE A 7 4.10 9.70 -2.89
C ILE A 7 3.88 8.68 -1.76
N ALA A 8 3.92 7.37 -2.04
CA ALA A 8 3.81 6.34 -1.01
C ALA A 8 4.96 6.45 0.02
N ILE A 9 6.18 6.77 -0.43
CA ILE A 9 7.35 6.98 0.43
C ILE A 9 7.20 8.25 1.28
N GLU A 10 6.69 9.35 0.72
CA GLU A 10 6.37 10.57 1.47
C GLU A 10 5.39 10.28 2.62
N GLU A 11 4.32 9.52 2.35
CA GLU A 11 3.35 9.08 3.36
C GLU A 11 4.00 8.21 4.46
N ALA A 12 4.92 7.32 4.08
CA ALA A 12 5.67 6.49 5.02
C ALA A 12 6.58 7.32 5.95
N TYR A 13 7.28 8.33 5.43
CA TYR A 13 8.06 9.26 6.26
C TYR A 13 7.16 10.13 7.14
N ALA A 14 5.99 10.54 6.65
CA ALA A 14 5.08 11.39 7.40
C ALA A 14 4.54 10.67 8.65
N THR A 15 4.04 9.43 8.53
CA THR A 15 3.61 8.66 9.72
C THR A 15 4.76 8.38 10.68
N LYS A 16 5.98 8.15 10.14
CA LYS A 16 7.16 7.96 10.98
C LYS A 16 7.46 9.19 11.85
N ALA A 17 7.39 10.38 11.25
CA ALA A 17 7.57 11.64 11.97
C ALA A 17 6.49 11.87 13.04
N GLU A 18 5.31 11.27 12.85
CA GLU A 18 4.19 11.25 13.80
C GLU A 18 4.28 10.11 14.84
N GLY A 19 5.38 9.34 14.86
CA GLY A 19 5.58 8.21 15.77
C GLY A 19 4.85 6.92 15.39
N GLY A 20 4.35 6.82 14.15
CA GLY A 20 3.70 5.65 13.60
C GLY A 20 4.64 4.65 12.92
N SER A 21 4.08 3.52 12.48
CA SER A 21 4.82 2.54 11.68
C SER A 21 5.01 3.04 10.25
N PRO A 22 6.22 3.00 9.65
CA PRO A 22 6.52 3.76 8.45
C PRO A 22 6.11 3.04 7.16
N PHE A 23 4.80 2.88 6.98
CA PHE A 23 4.19 2.29 5.80
C PHE A 23 3.27 3.30 5.12
N GLY A 24 3.39 3.42 3.81
CA GLY A 24 2.61 4.35 3.00
C GLY A 24 2.16 3.71 1.69
N ALA A 25 1.10 4.27 1.12
CA ALA A 25 0.48 3.80 -0.10
C ALA A 25 -0.16 4.93 -0.90
N ALA A 26 -0.29 4.72 -2.20
CA ALA A 26 -0.98 5.61 -3.12
C ALA A 26 -1.83 4.79 -4.11
N LEU A 27 -3.10 5.16 -4.26
CA LEU A 27 -4.00 4.55 -5.22
C LEU A 27 -4.14 5.48 -6.44
N VAL A 28 -3.84 4.93 -7.62
CA VAL A 28 -3.72 5.69 -8.86
C VAL A 28 -4.73 5.22 -9.89
N ARG A 29 -5.37 6.14 -10.60
CA ARG A 29 -6.22 5.88 -11.76
C ARG A 29 -5.78 6.77 -12.91
N LYS A 30 -5.48 6.19 -14.07
CA LYS A 30 -5.15 6.95 -15.30
C LYS A 30 -4.07 8.03 -15.10
N GLY A 31 -3.09 7.77 -14.24
CA GLY A 31 -2.01 8.71 -13.90
C GLY A 31 -2.35 9.74 -12.82
N GLU A 32 -3.56 9.69 -12.25
CA GLU A 32 -3.97 10.58 -11.17
C GLU A 32 -4.06 9.82 -9.84
N VAL A 33 -3.55 10.42 -8.77
CA VAL A 33 -3.69 9.87 -7.42
C VAL A 33 -5.09 10.17 -6.91
N ILE A 34 -5.89 9.11 -6.77
CA ILE A 34 -7.25 9.21 -6.24
C ILE A 34 -7.29 8.98 -4.72
N GLY A 35 -6.24 8.42 -4.13
CA GLY A 35 -6.14 8.23 -2.68
C GLY A 35 -4.69 8.11 -2.22
N ARG A 36 -4.36 8.73 -1.08
CA ARG A 36 -3.09 8.59 -0.38
C ARG A 36 -3.37 8.00 0.99
N GLY A 37 -2.46 7.16 1.49
CA GLY A 37 -2.62 6.54 2.79
C GLY A 37 -1.29 6.30 3.46
N ARG A 38 -1.27 6.44 4.78
CA ARG A 38 -0.17 6.04 5.65
C ARG A 38 -0.71 5.19 6.77
N ASN A 39 0.13 4.37 7.39
CA ASN A 39 -0.28 3.66 8.60
C ASN A 39 -0.60 4.70 9.69
N LEU A 40 -1.82 4.66 10.21
CA LEU A 40 -2.32 5.55 11.25
C LEU A 40 -2.83 4.76 12.47
N MET A 41 -2.38 3.51 12.67
CA MET A 41 -2.90 2.65 13.74
C MET A 41 -2.77 3.31 15.12
N ILE A 42 -1.63 3.93 15.38
CA ILE A 42 -1.34 4.61 16.64
C ILE A 42 -2.10 5.94 16.72
N GLN A 43 -2.07 6.72 15.64
CA GLN A 43 -2.67 8.06 15.57
C GLN A 43 -4.19 8.02 15.70
N ASN A 44 -4.83 7.02 15.09
CA ASN A 44 -6.28 6.85 15.11
C ASN A 44 -6.78 5.92 16.23
N ASN A 45 -5.87 5.24 16.94
CA ASN A 45 -6.20 4.13 17.83
C ASN A 45 -7.12 3.10 17.14
N ASP A 46 -6.74 2.72 15.91
CA ASP A 46 -7.52 1.85 15.03
C ASP A 46 -6.62 0.78 14.39
N PRO A 47 -6.78 -0.50 14.74
CA PRO A 47 -5.95 -1.58 14.19
C PRO A 47 -6.15 -1.80 12.68
N LEU A 48 -7.18 -1.20 12.05
CA LEU A 48 -7.44 -1.34 10.62
C LEU A 48 -6.79 -0.22 9.79
N SER A 49 -6.27 0.83 10.42
CA SER A 49 -5.69 2.01 9.77
C SER A 49 -4.28 1.74 9.19
N HIS A 50 -4.18 0.77 8.28
CA HIS A 50 -2.97 0.47 7.50
C HIS A 50 -2.85 1.41 6.29
N GLY A 51 -1.65 1.58 5.75
CA GLY A 51 -1.40 2.48 4.61
C GLY A 51 -2.28 2.18 3.39
N GLU A 52 -2.40 0.90 2.99
CA GLU A 52 -3.25 0.49 1.86
C GLU A 52 -4.74 0.72 2.14
N MET A 53 -5.16 0.49 3.39
CA MET A 53 -6.56 0.67 3.80
C MET A 53 -6.94 2.16 3.79
N GLU A 54 -6.07 3.02 4.34
CA GLU A 54 -6.29 4.46 4.34
C GLU A 54 -6.22 5.04 2.91
N ALA A 55 -5.40 4.48 2.00
CA ALA A 55 -5.39 4.90 0.61
C ALA A 55 -6.71 4.57 -0.12
N ILE A 56 -7.27 3.37 0.09
CA ILE A 56 -8.59 2.98 -0.45
C ILE A 56 -9.69 3.88 0.15
N LYS A 57 -9.65 4.10 1.47
CA LYS A 57 -10.61 4.94 2.17
C LYS A 57 -10.56 6.40 1.71
N ALA A 58 -9.37 6.95 1.48
CA ALA A 58 -9.17 8.30 0.94
C ALA A 58 -9.73 8.46 -0.48
N ALA A 59 -9.69 7.40 -1.29
CA ALA A 59 -10.35 7.39 -2.59
C ALA A 59 -11.88 7.38 -2.50
N GLY A 60 -12.46 6.99 -1.36
CA GLY A 60 -13.90 7.01 -1.13
C GLY A 60 -14.67 6.01 -2.00
N LEU A 61 -16.01 6.15 -2.07
CA LEU A 61 -16.81 5.27 -2.90
C LEU A 61 -16.56 5.55 -4.39
N GLN A 62 -16.25 4.49 -5.14
CA GLN A 62 -16.04 4.54 -6.59
C GLN A 62 -17.03 3.58 -7.27
N GLU A 63 -17.37 3.87 -8.53
CA GLU A 63 -18.18 2.94 -9.34
C GLU A 63 -17.46 1.60 -9.56
N THR A 64 -16.14 1.67 -9.72
CA THR A 64 -15.24 0.51 -9.81
C THR A 64 -13.86 0.90 -9.30
N TYR A 65 -13.03 -0.08 -8.97
CA TYR A 65 -11.59 0.08 -8.72
C TYR A 65 -10.75 -0.71 -9.74
N ALA A 66 -11.40 -1.36 -10.71
CA ALA A 66 -10.75 -2.27 -11.66
C ALA A 66 -9.80 -1.60 -12.66
N ASP A 67 -9.77 -0.28 -12.72
CA ASP A 67 -8.88 0.54 -13.56
C ASP A 67 -7.83 1.30 -12.73
N THR A 68 -7.52 0.79 -11.53
CA THR A 68 -6.57 1.41 -10.59
C THR A 68 -5.29 0.60 -10.44
N VAL A 69 -4.24 1.26 -9.94
CA VAL A 69 -2.98 0.64 -9.52
C VAL A 69 -2.67 1.11 -8.11
N LEU A 70 -2.41 0.17 -7.20
CA LEU A 70 -2.00 0.48 -5.83
C LEU A 70 -0.48 0.44 -5.74
N TYR A 71 0.12 1.51 -5.27
CA TYR A 71 1.53 1.58 -4.89
C TYR A 71 1.62 1.47 -3.38
N THR A 72 2.50 0.63 -2.85
CA THR A 72 2.73 0.48 -1.41
C THR A 72 4.21 0.34 -1.11
N THR A 73 4.68 0.96 -0.03
CA THR A 73 6.10 0.91 0.35
C THR A 73 6.52 -0.48 0.84
N ALA A 74 5.59 -1.27 1.36
CA ALA A 74 5.83 -2.61 1.88
C ALA A 74 4.78 -3.60 1.37
N PHE A 75 5.13 -4.88 1.32
CA PHE A 75 4.23 -5.91 0.81
C PHE A 75 2.93 -5.97 1.65
N PRO A 76 1.74 -5.93 1.04
CA PRO A 76 0.46 -5.91 1.78
C PRO A 76 0.28 -7.13 2.70
N CYS A 77 -0.20 -6.91 3.92
CA CYS A 77 -0.62 -8.01 4.79
C CYS A 77 -1.91 -8.68 4.27
N LEU A 78 -2.31 -9.82 4.85
CA LEU A 78 -3.51 -10.55 4.42
C LEU A 78 -4.80 -9.72 4.50
N MET A 79 -4.93 -8.81 5.47
CA MET A 79 -6.07 -7.90 5.57
C MET A 79 -6.13 -6.95 4.36
N CYS A 80 -5.02 -6.26 4.08
CA CYS A 80 -4.91 -5.34 2.94
C CYS A 80 -5.10 -6.09 1.61
N ALA A 81 -4.54 -7.29 1.49
CA ALA A 81 -4.73 -8.17 0.34
C ALA A 81 -6.21 -8.55 0.13
N GLY A 82 -6.93 -8.86 1.22
CA GLY A 82 -8.37 -9.08 1.19
C GLY A 82 -9.14 -7.88 0.64
N ALA A 83 -8.77 -6.65 1.05
CA ALA A 83 -9.37 -5.43 0.53
C ALA A 83 -9.06 -5.21 -0.97
N ILE A 84 -7.81 -5.40 -1.38
CA ILE A 84 -7.35 -5.31 -2.78
C ILE A 84 -8.17 -6.25 -3.67
N VAL A 85 -8.31 -7.51 -3.26
CA VAL A 85 -9.12 -8.51 -3.97
C VAL A 85 -10.62 -8.14 -3.96
N ARG A 86 -11.15 -7.70 -2.81
CA ARG A 86 -12.57 -7.33 -2.66
C ARG A 86 -13.00 -6.21 -3.60
N TYR A 87 -12.13 -5.23 -3.82
CA TYR A 87 -12.34 -4.11 -4.71
C TYR A 87 -11.85 -4.37 -6.14
N GLN A 88 -11.23 -5.53 -6.40
CA GLN A 88 -10.73 -5.91 -7.72
C GLN A 88 -9.68 -4.91 -8.25
N ILE A 89 -8.81 -4.39 -7.38
CA ILE A 89 -7.66 -3.57 -7.80
C ILE A 89 -6.70 -4.50 -8.56
N PRO A 90 -6.51 -4.34 -9.88
CA PRO A 90 -5.87 -5.35 -10.72
C PRO A 90 -4.37 -5.46 -10.52
N LYS A 91 -3.72 -4.41 -10.00
CA LYS A 91 -2.25 -4.31 -9.98
C LYS A 91 -1.76 -3.64 -8.70
N VAL A 92 -0.71 -4.23 -8.11
CA VAL A 92 -0.02 -3.70 -6.94
C VAL A 92 1.47 -3.58 -7.24
N ILE A 93 2.02 -2.38 -7.04
CA ILE A 93 3.44 -2.09 -7.12
C ILE A 93 3.99 -2.00 -5.70
N ILE A 94 5.04 -2.76 -5.41
CA ILE A 94 5.51 -3.02 -4.05
C ILE A 94 6.97 -2.59 -3.92
N GLY A 95 7.23 -1.70 -2.96
CA GLY A 95 8.56 -1.18 -2.66
C GLY A 95 9.49 -2.21 -2.03
N ALA A 96 9.11 -2.76 -0.88
CA ALA A 96 9.87 -3.77 -0.13
C ALA A 96 9.05 -5.03 0.14
N SER A 97 9.69 -6.19 0.12
CA SER A 97 9.08 -7.49 0.39
C SER A 97 10.02 -8.44 1.14
N TRP A 98 9.44 -9.38 1.89
CA TRP A 98 10.17 -10.36 2.71
C TRP A 98 9.56 -11.77 2.57
N GLU A 99 10.22 -12.79 3.12
CA GLU A 99 9.73 -14.18 3.05
C GLU A 99 8.34 -14.35 3.68
N HIS A 100 8.07 -13.67 4.80
CA HIS A 100 6.77 -13.73 5.47
C HIS A 100 5.62 -13.13 4.64
N SER A 101 5.92 -12.49 3.50
CA SER A 101 4.92 -12.00 2.55
C SER A 101 4.28 -13.12 1.70
N ALA A 102 4.84 -14.34 1.71
CA ALA A 102 4.39 -15.44 0.85
C ALA A 102 2.88 -15.76 0.92
N PRO A 103 2.22 -15.85 2.09
CA PRO A 103 0.80 -16.15 2.14
C PRO A 103 -0.08 -15.08 1.45
N SER A 104 0.26 -13.81 1.64
CA SER A 104 -0.45 -12.68 1.02
C SER A 104 -0.24 -12.64 -0.49
N ARG A 105 0.99 -12.96 -0.94
CA ARG A 105 1.35 -13.09 -2.35
C ARG A 105 0.51 -14.15 -3.05
N GLU A 106 0.50 -15.36 -2.53
CA GLU A 106 -0.24 -16.48 -3.10
C GLU A 106 -1.74 -16.18 -3.14
N PHE A 107 -2.28 -15.58 -2.07
CA PHE A 107 -3.67 -15.15 -2.02
C PHE A 107 -4.01 -14.15 -3.12
N MET A 108 -3.23 -13.07 -3.29
CA MET A 108 -3.50 -12.08 -4.35
C MET A 108 -3.33 -12.66 -5.76
N GLN A 109 -2.28 -13.45 -6.00
CA GLN A 109 -2.03 -14.07 -7.31
C GLN A 109 -3.13 -15.07 -7.70
N SER A 110 -3.62 -15.87 -6.75
CA SER A 110 -4.74 -16.81 -7.00
C SER A 110 -6.05 -16.11 -7.35
N HIS A 111 -6.19 -14.82 -7.04
CA HIS A 111 -7.33 -13.98 -7.42
C HIS A 111 -7.04 -13.08 -8.64
N GLY A 112 -5.95 -13.33 -9.36
CA GLY A 112 -5.63 -12.65 -10.62
C GLY A 112 -5.04 -11.23 -10.45
N ILE A 113 -4.57 -10.88 -9.26
CA ILE A 113 -3.92 -9.58 -9.02
C ILE A 113 -2.47 -9.63 -9.52
N GLU A 114 -2.10 -8.69 -10.37
CA GLU A 114 -0.72 -8.51 -10.83
C GLU A 114 0.12 -7.88 -9.71
N LEU A 115 1.20 -8.54 -9.32
CA LEU A 115 2.13 -8.04 -8.29
C LEU A 115 3.47 -7.73 -8.94
N VAL A 116 3.96 -6.50 -8.75
CA VAL A 116 5.27 -6.06 -9.23
C VAL A 116 6.10 -5.58 -8.06
N GLU A 117 7.17 -6.29 -7.74
CA GLU A 117 8.09 -5.92 -6.67
C GLU A 117 9.32 -5.22 -7.24
N TRP A 118 9.54 -3.99 -6.78
CA TRP A 118 10.68 -3.18 -7.21
C TRP A 118 11.91 -3.30 -6.31
N ARG A 119 11.76 -3.85 -5.11
CA ARG A 119 12.84 -4.05 -4.13
C ARG A 119 13.70 -2.78 -3.96
N LEU A 120 13.04 -1.67 -3.65
CA LEU A 120 13.68 -0.37 -3.52
C LEU A 120 14.43 -0.26 -2.19
N ASP A 121 15.73 0.05 -2.25
CA ASP A 121 16.58 0.26 -1.07
C ASP A 121 16.01 1.29 -0.08
N GLU A 122 15.33 2.32 -0.59
CA GLU A 122 14.68 3.32 0.26
C GLU A 122 13.53 2.71 1.08
N CYS A 123 12.68 1.89 0.48
CA CYS A 123 11.61 1.22 1.20
C CYS A 123 12.13 0.26 2.28
N TYR A 124 13.21 -0.49 1.99
CA TYR A 124 13.85 -1.33 3.00
C TYR A 124 14.43 -0.50 4.15
N ARG A 125 15.18 0.57 3.86
CA ARG A 125 15.76 1.45 4.88
C ARG A 125 14.71 2.09 5.79
N ILE A 126 13.59 2.53 5.22
CA ILE A 126 12.50 3.15 5.99
C ILE A 126 11.94 2.16 7.01
N VAL A 127 11.73 0.90 6.61
CA VAL A 127 11.16 -0.14 7.48
C VAL A 127 12.16 -0.64 8.52
N GLU A 128 13.43 -0.81 8.16
CA GLU A 128 14.48 -1.27 9.09
C GLU A 128 14.84 -0.25 10.17
N SER A 129 14.47 1.02 9.98
CA SER A 129 14.73 2.10 10.92
C SER A 129 13.53 2.41 11.83
N SER A 130 12.63 1.45 12.00
CA SER A 130 11.42 1.51 12.85
C SER A 130 11.66 0.96 14.25
#